data_AF-A0A6P0NLW2-F1
#
_entry.id   AF-A0A6P0NLW2-F1
#
_cell.length_a   1.000
_cell.length_b   1.000
_cell.length_c   1.000
_cell.angle_alpha   90.00
_cell.angle_beta   90.00
_cell.angle_gamma   90.00
#
_symmetry.space_group_name_H-M   'P 1'
#
loop_
_entity.id
_entity.type
_entity.pdbx_description
1 polymer ?
#
loop_
_entity_poly.entity_id
_entity_poly.type
_entity_poly.pdbx_seq_one_letter_code
_entity_poly.pdbx_strand_id
1 'polypeptide(L)'
;MTAAPLSWPELEALDTLQTDRVNGPTNAQATLRLFGQSEADVRVTLFRDNHAWCPYCQKIWLWLEEKRIPYRIEKVTMFCYGTKEAWYKRKVPSGMLPAGELDGRERGAGGYGRE
;
A
#
# COMPACT_ATOMS: atom_id res chain seq x y z
N MET A 1 20.40 29.78 -24.98
CA MET A 1 20.72 30.10 -23.57
C MET A 1 20.17 28.97 -22.72
N THR A 2 21.00 28.29 -21.93
CA THR A 2 20.56 27.21 -21.03
C THR A 2 20.23 27.82 -19.66
N ALA A 3 19.05 27.53 -19.13
CA ALA A 3 18.67 27.95 -17.78
C ALA A 3 19.55 27.23 -16.74
N ALA A 4 19.89 27.93 -15.65
CA ALA A 4 20.55 27.30 -14.51
C ALA A 4 19.60 26.30 -13.84
N PRO A 5 20.10 25.14 -13.38
CA PRO A 5 19.27 24.17 -12.67
C PRO A 5 18.82 24.74 -11.31
N LEU A 6 17.57 24.46 -10.95
CA LEU A 6 17.02 24.81 -9.64
C LEU A 6 17.59 23.90 -8.55
N SER A 7 17.75 24.44 -7.35
CA SER A 7 18.03 23.69 -6.14
C SER A 7 16.80 22.92 -5.64
N TRP A 8 17.01 21.95 -4.74
CA TRP A 8 15.90 21.18 -4.16
C TRP A 8 14.83 22.05 -3.48
N PRO A 9 15.17 23.07 -2.66
CA PRO A 9 14.16 23.94 -2.07
C PRO A 9 13.39 24.77 -3.10
N GLU A 10 14.04 25.20 -4.19
CA GLU A 10 13.37 25.93 -5.27
C GLU A 10 12.39 25.04 -6.04
N LEU A 11 12.74 23.77 -6.26
CA LEU A 11 11.84 22.78 -6.86
C LEU A 11 10.66 22.46 -5.93
N GLU A 12 10.91 22.30 -4.63
CA GLU A 12 9.86 22.03 -3.63
C GLU A 12 8.89 23.21 -3.52
N ALA A 13 9.38 24.45 -3.60
CA ALA A 13 8.53 25.65 -3.63
C ALA A 13 7.63 25.74 -4.88
N LEU A 14 7.98 25.03 -5.95
CA LEU A 14 7.15 24.89 -7.16
C LEU A 14 6.19 23.70 -7.10
N ASP A 15 6.29 22.85 -6.07
CA ASP A 15 5.40 21.72 -5.90
C ASP A 15 4.00 22.17 -5.47
N THR A 16 3.13 22.26 -6.44
CA THR A 16 1.71 22.61 -6.26
C THR A 16 0.81 21.37 -6.19
N LEU A 17 1.38 20.16 -6.30
CA LEU A 17 0.61 18.92 -6.40
C LEU A 17 0.10 18.48 -5.03
N GLN A 18 -1.04 19.04 -4.64
CA GLN A 18 -1.82 18.54 -3.50
C GLN A 18 -2.60 17.28 -3.93
N THR A 19 -2.08 16.10 -3.57
CA THR A 19 -2.74 14.82 -3.87
C THR A 19 -3.57 14.36 -2.68
N ASP A 20 -4.89 14.30 -2.82
CA ASP A 20 -5.74 13.59 -1.85
C ASP A 20 -5.51 12.08 -1.98
N ARG A 21 -4.73 11.53 -1.04
CA ARG A 21 -4.38 10.11 -0.99
C ARG A 21 -5.51 9.24 -0.42
N VAL A 22 -6.52 9.83 0.21
CA VAL A 22 -7.57 9.12 0.95
C VAL A 22 -8.83 8.94 0.10
N ASN A 23 -9.31 10.02 -0.53
CA ASN A 23 -10.53 9.99 -1.34
C ASN A 23 -10.30 10.31 -2.82
N GLY A 24 -9.13 10.86 -3.16
CA GLY A 24 -8.77 11.19 -4.54
C GLY A 24 -8.37 9.97 -5.38
N PRO A 25 -7.76 10.19 -6.56
CA PRO A 25 -7.23 9.12 -7.39
C PRO A 25 -6.28 8.18 -6.62
N THR A 26 -6.24 6.91 -7.03
CA THR A 26 -5.37 5.92 -6.37
C THR A 26 -3.89 6.31 -6.51
N ASN A 27 -3.10 6.06 -5.46
CA ASN A 27 -1.69 6.43 -5.40
C ASN A 27 -0.89 5.40 -4.60
N ALA A 28 0.32 5.08 -5.07
CA ALA A 28 1.22 4.12 -4.40
C ALA A 28 1.62 4.52 -2.98
N GLN A 29 1.58 5.82 -2.65
CA GLN A 29 1.90 6.41 -1.35
C GLN A 29 0.70 6.43 -0.38
N ALA A 30 -0.49 5.98 -0.80
CA ALA A 30 -1.64 5.92 0.11
C ALA A 30 -1.45 4.85 1.20
N THR A 31 -1.89 5.20 2.41
CA THR A 31 -1.97 4.33 3.60
C THR A 31 -3.41 4.11 4.07
N LEU A 32 -4.36 4.87 3.54
CA LEU A 32 -5.80 4.77 3.82
C LEU A 32 -6.58 5.13 2.56
N ARG A 33 -7.66 4.40 2.29
CA ARG A 33 -8.60 4.68 1.19
C ARG A 33 -10.03 4.57 1.71
N LEU A 34 -10.81 5.64 1.60
CA LEU A 34 -12.15 5.72 2.17
C LEU A 34 -13.27 5.86 1.13
N PHE A 35 -12.97 6.40 -0.05
CA PHE A 35 -13.97 6.59 -1.11
C PHE A 35 -15.18 7.44 -0.69
N GLY A 36 -14.99 8.34 0.28
CA GLY A 36 -16.04 9.18 0.90
C GLY A 36 -16.77 8.53 2.09
N GLN A 37 -16.40 7.30 2.48
CA GLN A 37 -16.99 6.58 3.63
C GLN A 37 -16.25 6.91 4.93
N SER A 38 -16.79 6.46 6.07
CA SER A 38 -16.17 6.67 7.37
C SER A 38 -14.98 5.73 7.56
N GLU A 39 -13.98 6.19 8.31
CA GLU A 39 -12.89 5.31 8.76
C GLU A 39 -13.38 4.18 9.67
N ALA A 40 -14.54 4.34 10.32
CA ALA A 40 -15.21 3.30 11.08
C ALA A 40 -15.74 2.14 10.22
N ASP A 41 -15.95 2.36 8.92
CA ASP A 41 -16.42 1.34 7.98
C ASP A 41 -15.26 0.47 7.45
N VAL A 42 -14.01 0.82 7.79
CA VAL A 42 -12.83 0.10 7.34
C VAL A 42 -12.69 -1.23 8.07
N ARG A 43 -12.79 -2.32 7.31
CA ARG A 43 -12.66 -3.70 7.82
C ARG A 43 -11.43 -4.43 7.29
N VAL A 44 -10.79 -3.87 6.26
CA VAL A 44 -9.70 -4.51 5.52
C VAL A 44 -8.39 -3.75 5.77
N THR A 45 -7.34 -4.48 6.13
CA THR A 45 -5.96 -4.00 6.00
C THR A 45 -5.25 -4.82 4.94
N LEU A 46 -4.79 -4.17 3.87
CA LEU A 46 -3.95 -4.78 2.84
C LEU A 46 -2.49 -4.61 3.21
N PHE A 47 -1.79 -5.71 3.41
CA PHE A 47 -0.32 -5.71 3.47
C PHE A 47 0.22 -5.80 2.06
N ARG A 48 0.92 -4.75 1.62
CA ARG A 48 1.55 -4.70 0.29
C ARG A 48 2.93 -4.07 0.35
N ASP A 49 3.64 -4.14 -0.77
CA ASP A 49 5.00 -3.63 -0.84
C ASP A 49 5.06 -2.09 -0.82
N ASN A 50 6.21 -1.55 -0.39
CA ASN A 50 6.47 -0.11 -0.27
C ASN A 50 6.27 0.65 -1.60
N HIS A 51 6.71 0.07 -2.72
CA HIS A 51 6.92 0.80 -3.97
C HIS A 51 5.90 0.50 -5.08
N ALA A 52 4.89 -0.33 -4.79
CA ALA A 52 3.90 -0.81 -5.75
C ALA A 52 4.49 -1.68 -6.88
N TRP A 53 5.58 -2.39 -6.58
CA TRP A 53 6.27 -3.24 -7.54
C TRP A 53 5.79 -4.69 -7.51
N CYS A 54 5.09 -5.11 -6.44
CA CYS A 54 4.61 -6.48 -6.37
C CYS A 54 3.35 -6.67 -7.25
N PRO A 55 3.43 -7.44 -8.34
CA PRO A 55 2.29 -7.64 -9.23
C PRO A 55 1.15 -8.40 -8.55
N TYR A 56 1.47 -9.25 -7.56
CA TYR A 56 0.47 -9.95 -6.77
C TYR A 56 -0.32 -9.01 -5.86
N CYS A 57 0.35 -8.04 -5.23
CA CYS A 57 -0.32 -6.99 -4.46
C CYS A 57 -1.21 -6.13 -5.36
N GLN A 58 -0.76 -5.82 -6.57
CA GLN A 58 -1.51 -5.00 -7.52
C GLN A 58 -2.87 -5.62 -7.86
N LYS A 59 -2.98 -6.95 -7.96
CA LYS A 59 -4.27 -7.63 -8.21
C LYS A 59 -5.31 -7.31 -7.14
N ILE A 60 -4.94 -7.45 -5.87
CA ILE A 60 -5.83 -7.17 -4.74
C ILE A 60 -6.11 -5.67 -4.64
N TRP A 61 -5.10 -4.85 -4.88
CA TRP A 61 -5.24 -3.39 -4.87
C TRP A 61 -6.25 -2.91 -5.92
N LEU A 62 -6.11 -3.35 -7.17
CA LEU A 62 -7.05 -3.03 -8.25
C LEU A 62 -8.48 -3.46 -7.89
N TRP A 63 -8.64 -4.65 -7.31
CA TRP A 63 -9.96 -5.14 -6.90
C TRP A 63 -10.59 -4.29 -5.80
N LEU A 64 -9.83 -3.88 -4.77
CA LEU A 64 -10.33 -3.02 -3.70
C LEU A 64 -10.74 -1.63 -4.21
N GLU A 65 -9.93 -1.04 -5.09
CA GLU A 65 -10.20 0.27 -5.70
C GLU A 65 -11.43 0.21 -6.61
N GLU A 66 -11.53 -0.80 -7.48
CA GLU A 66 -12.66 -1.00 -8.39
C GLU A 66 -13.97 -1.21 -7.62
N LYS A 67 -13.92 -1.96 -6.52
CA LYS A 67 -15.09 -2.19 -5.65
C LYS A 67 -15.36 -1.04 -4.68
N ARG A 68 -14.50 -0.03 -4.62
CA ARG A 68 -14.57 1.11 -3.68
C ARG A 68 -14.77 0.66 -2.23
N ILE A 69 -14.11 -0.43 -1.83
CA ILE A 69 -14.17 -0.97 -0.47
C ILE A 69 -13.19 -0.17 0.39
N PRO A 70 -13.58 0.48 1.50
CA PRO A 70 -12.64 1.19 2.37
C PRO A 70 -11.60 0.26 3.00
N TYR A 71 -10.32 0.66 2.98
CA TYR A 71 -9.22 -0.18 3.47
C TYR A 71 -8.01 0.64 3.93
N ARG A 72 -7.24 0.05 4.84
CA ARG A 72 -5.90 0.50 5.22
C ARG A 72 -4.84 -0.22 4.42
N ILE A 73 -3.68 0.42 4.29
CA ILE A 73 -2.50 -0.16 3.68
C ILE A 73 -1.36 -0.15 4.68
N GLU A 74 -0.86 -1.33 4.98
CA GLU A 74 0.38 -1.52 5.74
C GLU A 74 1.49 -1.89 4.75
N LYS A 75 2.58 -1.10 4.78
CA LYS A 75 3.66 -1.25 3.81
C LYS A 75 4.74 -2.17 4.38
N VAL A 76 5.16 -3.13 3.56
CA VAL A 76 6.06 -4.21 3.96
C VAL A 76 7.17 -4.34 2.93
N THR A 77 8.41 -4.40 3.39
CA THR A 77 9.59 -4.57 2.53
C THR A 77 9.55 -5.92 1.81
N MET A 78 9.78 -5.96 0.49
CA MET A 78 9.94 -7.23 -0.22
C MET A 78 11.33 -7.81 -0.01
N PHE A 79 11.44 -9.14 -0.08
CA PHE A 79 12.72 -9.84 0.06
C PHE A 79 13.77 -9.45 -0.98
N CYS A 80 13.35 -9.02 -2.18
CA CYS A 80 14.28 -8.67 -3.26
C CYS A 80 14.97 -7.31 -3.09
N TYR A 81 14.54 -6.45 -2.15
CA TYR A 81 15.13 -5.13 -1.96
C TYR A 81 15.39 -4.74 -0.49
N GLY A 82 15.21 -5.67 0.45
CA GLY A 82 15.52 -5.36 1.84
C GLY A 82 15.13 -6.43 2.85
N THR A 83 15.25 -6.05 4.13
CA THR A 83 14.97 -6.92 5.26
C THR A 83 13.49 -6.89 5.60
N LYS A 84 12.87 -8.07 5.71
CA LYS A 84 11.46 -8.20 6.10
C LYS A 84 11.26 -7.77 7.55
N GLU A 85 10.19 -7.05 7.80
CA GLU A 85 9.85 -6.56 9.13
C GLU A 85 9.47 -7.71 10.07
N ALA A 86 10.08 -7.71 11.26
CA ALA A 86 9.82 -8.76 12.26
C ALA A 86 8.36 -8.78 12.72
N TRP A 87 7.70 -7.61 12.78
CA TRP A 87 6.28 -7.51 13.11
C TRP A 87 5.40 -8.18 12.05
N TYR A 88 5.75 -8.02 10.78
CA TYR A 88 4.98 -8.62 9.69
C TYR A 88 5.11 -10.14 9.72
N LYS A 89 6.32 -10.65 9.97
CA LYS A 89 6.55 -12.10 10.11
C LYS A 89 5.82 -12.74 11.29
N ARG A 90 5.47 -11.99 12.34
CA ARG A 90 4.62 -12.51 13.43
C ARG A 90 3.18 -12.73 12.97
N LYS A 91 2.69 -11.88 12.08
CA LYS A 91 1.35 -11.96 11.48
C LYS A 91 1.28 -12.95 10.31
N VAL A 92 2.29 -12.91 9.45
CA VAL A 92 2.40 -13.73 8.24
C VAL A 92 3.74 -14.47 8.31
N PRO A 93 3.80 -15.67 8.92
CA PRO A 93 5.06 -16.40 9.12
C PRO A 93 5.87 -16.65 7.84
N SER A 94 5.21 -16.81 6.70
CA SER A 94 5.88 -16.94 5.40
C SER A 94 6.59 -15.66 4.94
N GLY A 95 6.19 -14.50 5.46
CA GLY A 95 6.65 -13.18 5.01
C GLY A 95 6.21 -12.81 3.59
N MET A 96 5.34 -13.61 2.98
CA MET A 96 4.88 -13.42 1.60
C MET A 96 3.87 -12.28 1.50
N LEU A 97 3.82 -11.63 0.34
CA LEU A 97 2.86 -10.60 -0.02
C LEU A 97 2.10 -11.01 -1.29
N PRO A 98 0.86 -10.56 -1.49
CA PRO A 98 0.05 -9.78 -0.55
C PRO A 98 -0.46 -10.62 0.62
N ALA A 99 -0.86 -9.96 1.70
CA ALA A 99 -1.69 -10.54 2.75
C ALA A 99 -2.82 -9.58 3.13
N GLY A 100 -3.88 -10.11 3.73
CA GLY A 100 -5.03 -9.32 4.19
C GLY A 100 -5.37 -9.62 5.64
N GLU A 101 -5.81 -8.59 6.35
CA GLU A 101 -6.46 -8.72 7.66
C GLU A 101 -7.90 -8.22 7.53
N LEU A 102 -8.84 -8.97 8.09
CA LEU A 102 -10.28 -8.66 8.11
C LEU A 102 -10.74 -8.57 9.56
N ASP A 103 -11.28 -7.42 9.98
CA ASP A 103 -11.76 -7.19 11.35
C ASP A 103 -10.71 -7.56 12.43
N GLY A 104 -9.44 -7.25 12.17
CA GLY A 104 -8.32 -7.62 13.06
C GLY A 104 -7.92 -9.09 13.03
N ARG A 105 -8.53 -9.90 12.14
CA ARG A 105 -8.22 -11.33 11.97
C ARG A 105 -7.45 -11.57 10.68
N GLU A 106 -6.30 -12.20 10.81
CA GLU A 106 -5.39 -12.47 9.68
C GLU A 106 -6.00 -13.54 8.76
N ARG A 107 -6.04 -13.24 7.45
CA ARG A 107 -6.41 -14.19 6.41
C ARG A 107 -5.22 -14.28 5.47
N GLY A 108 -4.37 -15.27 5.68
CA GLY A 108 -3.29 -15.56 4.72
C GLY A 108 -3.90 -15.88 3.35
N ALA A 109 -3.42 -15.22 2.30
CA ALA A 109 -3.56 -15.78 0.96
C ALA A 109 -2.79 -17.10 0.97
N GLY A 110 -3.51 -18.22 0.89
CA GLY A 110 -2.97 -19.55 1.06
C GLY A 110 -1.64 -19.71 0.34
N GLY A 111 -0.59 -20.04 1.10
CA GLY A 111 0.52 -20.75 0.51
C GLY A 111 -0.05 -21.99 -0.14
N TYR A 112 0.32 -22.26 -1.39
CA TYR A 112 0.15 -23.59 -1.96
C TYR A 112 0.57 -24.60 -0.89
N GLY A 113 -0.40 -25.40 -0.43
CA GLY A 113 -0.12 -26.49 0.48
C GLY A 113 0.98 -27.33 -0.14
N ARG A 114 2.05 -27.57 0.61
CA ARG A 114 2.94 -28.67 0.26
C ARG A 114 2.12 -29.92 0.48
N GLU A 115 1.85 -30.65 -0.60
CA GLU A 115 1.59 -32.08 -0.55
C GLU A 115 2.81 -32.80 0.08
#